data_AF-A0A1G1V8J2-F1
#
_entry.id   AF-A0A1G1V8J2-F1
#
_cell.length_a   1.000
_cell.length_b   1.000
_cell.length_c   1.000
_cell.angle_alpha   90.00
_cell.angle_beta   90.00
_cell.angle_gamma   90.00
#
_symmetry.space_group_name_H-M   'P 1'
#
loop_
_entity.id
_entity.type
_entity.pdbx_description
1 polymer ?
#
loop_
_entity_poly.entity_id
_entity_poly.type
_entity_poly.pdbx_seq_one_letter_code
_entity_poly.pdbx_strand_id
1 'polypeptide(L)'
;MIEMKQIGIRFRLRIGDLLPQHALVRRFFLFSVASALLTLGFLGFTYQRLPPEVPLFYSNPWGKEQLARPYFLFLPLALSCIFLALNIVLAKKSFVGHSFVRDLLYIGTGLIFLLATVTTVRIVFLII
;
A
#
# COMPACT_ATOMS: atom_id res chain seq x y z
N MET A 1 30.50 -31.87 -8.73
CA MET A 1 31.02 -30.90 -7.74
C MET A 1 30.07 -29.71 -7.75
N ILE A 2 29.10 -29.68 -6.84
CA ILE A 2 28.03 -28.67 -6.82
C ILE A 2 28.47 -27.55 -5.87
N GLU A 3 28.82 -26.41 -6.44
CA GLU A 3 29.13 -25.19 -5.71
C GLU A 3 27.87 -24.69 -4.99
N MET A 4 27.79 -24.96 -3.68
CA MET A 4 26.81 -24.31 -2.80
C MET A 4 27.18 -22.83 -2.66
N LYS A 5 26.59 -22.01 -3.54
CA LYS A 5 26.62 -20.55 -3.46
C LYS A 5 26.08 -20.14 -2.09
N GLN A 6 26.98 -19.74 -1.19
CA GLN A 6 26.62 -19.23 0.12
C GLN A 6 25.63 -18.07 -0.02
N ILE A 7 24.39 -18.32 0.41
CA ILE A 7 23.37 -17.29 0.59
C ILE A 7 23.72 -16.56 1.88
N GLY A 8 24.72 -15.67 1.81
CA GLY A 8 25.04 -14.74 2.88
C GLY A 8 23.91 -13.72 3.01
N ILE A 9 22.96 -13.96 3.92
CA ILE A 9 21.87 -13.04 4.23
C ILE A 9 22.43 -11.85 5.03
N ARG A 10 23.08 -10.89 4.36
CA ARG A 10 23.35 -9.58 4.97
C ARG A 10 22.12 -8.69 4.79
N PHE A 11 21.27 -8.64 5.81
CA PHE A 11 20.15 -7.70 5.88
C PHE A 11 20.67 -6.28 6.15
N ARG A 12 21.18 -5.60 5.12
CA ARG A 12 21.53 -4.18 5.19
C ARG A 12 20.40 -3.37 4.56
N LEU A 13 19.56 -2.75 5.37
CA LEU A 13 18.62 -1.73 4.90
C LEU A 13 19.39 -0.42 4.69
N ARG A 14 19.76 -0.10 3.45
CA ARG A 14 20.14 1.27 3.10
C ARG A 14 18.89 2.02 2.68
N ILE A 15 18.76 3.28 3.13
CA ILE A 15 17.63 4.17 2.78
C ILE A 15 17.50 4.33 1.26
N GLY A 16 18.64 4.37 0.54
CA GLY A 16 18.65 4.43 -0.92
C GLY A 16 18.07 3.21 -1.62
N ASP A 17 17.93 2.06 -0.94
CA ASP A 17 17.31 0.86 -1.49
C ASP A 17 15.80 0.80 -1.27
N LEU A 18 15.23 1.73 -0.49
CA LEU A 18 13.78 1.81 -0.28
C LEU A 18 13.06 2.38 -1.51
N LEU A 19 13.78 3.17 -2.30
CA LEU A 19 13.25 3.84 -3.48
C LEU A 19 13.59 3.06 -4.75
N PRO A 20 12.71 3.10 -5.77
CA PRO A 20 13.02 2.59 -7.10
C PRO A 20 14.23 3.31 -7.68
N GLN A 21 15.09 2.58 -8.39
CA GLN A 21 16.25 3.16 -9.07
C GLN A 21 15.83 3.90 -10.34
N HIS A 22 14.84 3.38 -11.07
CA HIS A 22 14.34 3.97 -12.29
C HIS A 22 13.54 5.25 -11.99
N ALA A 23 13.90 6.37 -12.64
CA ALA A 23 13.39 7.70 -12.29
C ALA A 23 11.85 7.81 -12.43
N LEU A 24 11.29 7.22 -13.49
CA LEU A 24 9.84 7.23 -13.72
C LEU A 24 9.10 6.42 -12.65
N VAL A 25 9.59 5.22 -12.34
CA VAL A 25 9.01 4.34 -11.31
C VAL A 25 9.08 5.01 -9.95
N ARG A 26 10.19 5.70 -9.66
CA ARG A 26 10.36 6.48 -8.43
C ARG A 26 9.35 7.62 -8.33
N ARG A 27 9.14 8.39 -9.41
CA ARG A 27 8.13 9.48 -9.43
C ARG A 27 6.73 8.94 -9.20
N PHE A 28 6.36 7.87 -9.91
CA PHE A 28 5.06 7.20 -9.73
C PHE A 28 4.87 6.70 -8.29
N PHE A 29 5.85 5.98 -7.76
CA PHE A 29 5.81 5.46 -6.40
C PHE A 29 5.68 6.57 -5.35
N LEU A 30 6.47 7.65 -5.48
CA LEU A 30 6.39 8.81 -4.59
C LEU A 30 5.04 9.51 -4.69
N PHE A 31 4.47 9.64 -5.89
CA PHE A 31 3.13 10.17 -6.08
C PHE A 31 2.07 9.31 -5.36
N SER A 32 2.12 7.98 -5.51
CA SER A 32 1.20 7.07 -4.81
C SER A 32 1.34 7.12 -3.29
N VAL A 33 2.57 7.27 -2.77
CA VAL A 33 2.79 7.45 -1.32
C VAL A 33 2.25 8.80 -0.86
N ALA A 34 2.50 9.87 -1.62
CA ALA A 34 1.96 11.19 -1.32
C ALA A 34 0.42 11.21 -1.31
N SER A 35 -0.24 10.54 -2.26
CA SER A 35 -1.70 10.42 -2.28
C SER A 35 -2.24 9.65 -1.07
N ALA A 36 -1.54 8.60 -0.63
CA ALA A 36 -1.89 7.88 0.59
C ALA A 36 -1.74 8.76 1.84
N LEU A 37 -0.68 9.56 1.95
CA LEU A 37 -0.50 10.51 3.06
C LEU A 37 -1.58 11.60 3.06
N LEU A 38 -1.93 12.13 1.90
CA LEU A 38 -3.05 13.07 1.76
C LEU A 38 -4.37 12.42 2.17
N THR A 39 -4.58 11.16 1.83
CA THR A 39 -5.77 10.39 2.24
C THR A 39 -5.82 10.18 3.76
N LEU A 40 -4.69 9.93 4.41
CA LEU A 40 -4.62 9.86 5.88
C LEU A 40 -5.00 11.20 6.52
N GLY A 41 -4.47 12.31 5.99
CA GLY A 41 -4.83 13.65 6.45
C GLY A 41 -6.32 13.95 6.23
N PHE A 42 -6.86 13.58 5.08
CA PHE A 42 -8.28 13.72 4.75
C PHE A 42 -9.17 12.90 5.66
N LEU A 43 -8.83 11.64 5.94
CA LEU A 43 -9.53 10.81 6.92
C LEU A 43 -9.50 11.45 8.31
N GLY A 44 -8.34 11.92 8.76
CA GLY A 44 -8.22 12.62 10.05
C GLY A 44 -9.12 13.86 10.15
N PHE A 45 -9.18 14.65 9.08
CA PHE A 45 -10.04 15.84 9.01
C PHE A 45 -11.53 15.53 8.94
N THR A 46 -11.92 14.43 8.27
CA THR A 46 -13.33 14.04 8.10
C THR A 46 -13.85 13.12 9.21
N TYR A 47 -12.97 12.55 10.04
CA TYR A 47 -13.30 11.51 11.01
C TYR A 47 -14.46 11.88 11.95
N GLN A 48 -14.50 13.14 12.42
CA GLN A 48 -15.54 13.64 13.33
C GLN A 48 -16.93 13.78 12.66
N ARG A 49 -16.98 13.84 11.33
CA ARG A 49 -18.23 13.93 10.55
C ARG A 49 -18.75 12.57 10.10
N LEU A 50 -17.97 11.50 10.30
CA LEU A 50 -18.39 10.16 9.90
C LEU A 50 -19.48 9.65 10.84
N PRO A 51 -20.51 8.96 10.32
CA PRO A 51 -21.50 8.28 11.14
C PRO A 51 -20.84 7.14 11.95
N PRO A 52 -21.52 6.63 12.99
CA PRO A 52 -20.99 5.54 13.82
C PRO A 52 -20.75 4.23 13.05
N GLU A 53 -21.38 4.06 11.88
CA GLU A 53 -21.27 2.89 11.01
C GLU A 53 -21.09 3.33 9.55
N VAL A 54 -20.12 2.75 8.85
CA VAL A 54 -19.79 3.06 7.46
C VAL A 54 -19.82 1.79 6.60
N PRO A 55 -20.39 1.82 5.39
CA PRO A 55 -20.34 0.69 4.46
C PRO A 55 -18.92 0.48 3.93
N LEU A 56 -18.33 -0.65 4.30
CA LEU A 56 -17.00 -1.07 3.84
C LEU A 56 -17.07 -2.38 3.04
N PHE A 57 -17.94 -3.30 3.45
CA PHE A 57 -18.00 -4.66 2.89
C PHE A 57 -19.11 -4.78 1.83
N TYR A 58 -18.97 -4.06 0.72
CA TYR A 58 -19.97 -4.04 -0.37
C TYR A 58 -20.22 -5.41 -1.03
N SER A 59 -19.35 -6.41 -0.80
CA SER A 59 -19.55 -7.78 -1.26
C SER A 59 -20.55 -8.58 -0.42
N ASN A 60 -20.92 -8.10 0.77
CA ASN A 60 -21.89 -8.76 1.64
C ASN A 60 -23.35 -8.37 1.25
N PRO A 61 -24.36 -9.17 1.65
CA PRO A 61 -25.76 -8.81 1.51
C PRO A 61 -26.08 -7.43 2.08
N TRP A 62 -27.05 -6.76 1.47
CA TRP A 62 -27.49 -5.42 1.89
C TRP A 62 -27.94 -5.41 3.35
N GLY A 63 -27.59 -4.34 4.07
CA GLY A 63 -27.95 -4.15 5.48
C GLY A 63 -26.75 -4.18 6.42
N LYS A 64 -26.93 -4.72 7.63
CA LYS A 64 -25.95 -4.64 8.72
C LYS A 64 -24.61 -5.32 8.39
N GLU A 65 -24.62 -6.33 7.53
CA GLU A 65 -23.40 -7.08 7.18
C GLU A 65 -22.40 -6.28 6.33
N GLN A 66 -22.83 -5.16 5.70
CA GLN A 66 -21.93 -4.27 4.96
C GLN A 66 -21.23 -3.23 5.85
N LEU A 67 -21.76 -3.01 7.06
CA LEU A 67 -21.38 -1.91 7.93
C LEU A 67 -20.18 -2.28 8.80
N ALA A 68 -19.27 -1.32 8.94
CA ALA A 68 -18.11 -1.40 9.80
C ALA A 68 -17.97 -0.11 10.60
N ARG A 69 -17.21 -0.16 11.70
CA ARG A 69 -16.89 1.07 12.45
C ARG A 69 -15.94 1.96 11.62
N PRO A 70 -16.01 3.30 11.72
CA PRO A 70 -15.22 4.24 10.92
C PRO A 70 -13.71 3.99 10.89
N TYR A 71 -13.12 3.49 11.98
CA TYR A 71 -11.69 3.19 12.02
C TYR A 71 -11.27 2.08 11.04
N PHE A 72 -12.19 1.26 10.54
CA PHE A 72 -11.89 0.30 9.48
C PHE A 72 -11.58 0.97 8.13
N LEU A 73 -11.88 2.26 7.96
CA LEU A 73 -11.44 3.02 6.77
C LEU A 73 -9.93 3.18 6.67
N PHE A 74 -9.18 2.98 7.76
CA PHE A 74 -7.71 2.92 7.73
C PHE A 74 -7.19 1.58 7.20
N LEU A 75 -8.03 0.54 7.11
CA LEU A 75 -7.64 -0.81 6.72
C LEU A 75 -7.03 -0.89 5.31
N PRO A 76 -7.58 -0.26 4.26
CA PRO A 76 -6.98 -0.31 2.92
C PRO A 76 -5.56 0.27 2.90
N LEU A 77 -5.32 1.36 3.64
CA LEU A 77 -3.99 1.98 3.74
C LEU A 77 -3.04 1.13 4.59
N ALA A 78 -3.51 0.58 5.70
CA ALA A 78 -2.71 -0.31 6.54
C ALA A 78 -2.25 -1.57 5.77
N LEU A 79 -3.16 -2.20 5.01
CA LEU A 79 -2.83 -3.33 4.14
C LEU A 79 -1.83 -2.93 3.05
N SER A 80 -2.00 -1.74 2.45
CA SER A 80 -1.05 -1.22 1.46
C SER A 80 0.38 -1.10 2.02
N CYS A 81 0.52 -0.64 3.27
CA CYS A 81 1.80 -0.58 3.97
C CYS A 81 2.41 -1.96 4.23
N ILE A 82 1.59 -2.96 4.57
CA ILE A 82 2.04 -4.35 4.73
C ILE A 82 2.53 -4.90 3.38
N PHE A 83 1.77 -4.69 2.30
CA PHE A 83 2.19 -5.08 0.95
C PHE A 83 3.50 -4.41 0.53
N LEU A 84 3.68 -3.12 0.84
CA LEU A 84 4.94 -2.42 0.61
C LEU A 84 6.09 -3.10 1.36
N ALA A 85 5.93 -3.39 2.64
CA ALA A 85 6.97 -4.04 3.44
C ALA A 85 7.35 -5.41 2.86
N LEU A 86 6.36 -6.22 2.48
CA LEU A 86 6.57 -7.51 1.83
C LEU A 86 7.30 -7.36 0.49
N ASN A 87 6.88 -6.42 -0.35
CA ASN A 87 7.48 -6.17 -1.65
C ASN A 87 8.92 -5.66 -1.55
N ILE A 88 9.25 -4.84 -0.55
CA ILE A 88 10.65 -4.45 -0.26
C ILE A 88 11.48 -5.68 0.10
N VAL A 89 10.97 -6.56 0.97
CA VAL A 89 11.68 -7.78 1.35
C VAL A 89 11.93 -8.68 0.13
N LEU A 90 10.90 -8.90 -0.70
CA LEU A 90 11.00 -9.69 -1.93
C LEU A 90 11.99 -9.08 -2.94
N ALA A 91 11.89 -7.77 -3.17
CA ALA A 91 12.78 -7.05 -4.08
C ALA A 91 14.26 -7.13 -3.66
N LYS A 92 14.54 -7.22 -2.35
CA LYS A 92 15.91 -7.30 -1.82
C LYS A 92 16.44 -8.71 -1.61
N LYS A 93 15.60 -9.71 -1.32
CA LYS A 93 16.06 -11.09 -1.05
C LYS A 93 16.01 -11.97 -2.28
N SER A 94 14.90 -11.95 -3.00
CA SER A 94 14.61 -12.95 -4.03
C SER A 94 15.00 -12.48 -5.42
N PHE A 95 15.00 -11.16 -5.67
CA PHE A 95 15.18 -10.58 -7.01
C PHE A 95 16.43 -9.70 -7.13
N VAL A 96 17.49 -10.03 -6.38
CA VAL A 96 18.79 -9.36 -6.50
C VAL A 96 19.35 -9.60 -7.91
N GLY A 97 19.53 -8.53 -8.68
CA GLY A 97 20.02 -8.58 -10.06
C GLY A 97 18.95 -8.47 -11.14
N HIS A 98 17.66 -8.57 -10.79
CA HIS A 98 16.55 -8.42 -11.74
C HIS A 98 15.87 -7.06 -11.57
N SER A 99 16.42 -6.02 -12.22
CA SER A 99 15.90 -4.65 -12.14
C SER A 99 14.43 -4.54 -12.55
N PHE A 100 14.04 -5.22 -13.64
CA PHE A 100 12.67 -5.22 -14.15
C PHE A 100 11.64 -5.73 -13.11
N VAL A 101 11.94 -6.86 -12.45
CA VAL A 101 11.03 -7.45 -11.46
C VAL A 101 10.89 -6.55 -10.24
N ARG A 102 11.98 -5.91 -9.80
CA ARG A 102 11.95 -4.95 -8.70
C ARG A 102 11.08 -3.74 -9.03
N ASP A 103 11.25 -3.18 -10.23
CA ASP A 103 10.42 -2.06 -10.69
C ASP A 103 8.94 -2.46 -10.75
N LEU A 104 8.62 -3.67 -11.21
CA LEU A 104 7.24 -4.18 -11.22
C LEU A 104 6.64 -4.29 -9.81
N LEU A 105 7.41 -4.73 -8.81
CA LEU A 105 6.96 -4.77 -7.42
C LEU A 105 6.65 -3.37 -6.87
N TYR A 106 7.46 -2.36 -7.21
CA TYR A 106 7.19 -0.97 -6.81
C TYR A 106 5.99 -0.37 -7.53
N ILE A 107 5.82 -0.64 -8.84
CA ILE A 107 4.65 -0.23 -9.61
C ILE A 107 3.38 -0.85 -9.03
N GLY A 108 3.39 -2.16 -8.77
CA GLY A 108 2.25 -2.86 -8.18
C GLY A 108 1.89 -2.30 -6.81
N THR A 109 2.88 -2.00 -5.97
CA THR A 109 2.66 -1.36 -4.67
C THR A 109 2.06 0.04 -4.82
N GLY A 110 2.58 0.85 -5.75
CA GLY A 110 2.04 2.18 -6.04
C GLY A 110 0.58 2.12 -6.53
N LEU A 111 0.22 1.11 -7.32
CA LEU A 111 -1.14 0.88 -7.75
C LEU A 111 -2.06 0.50 -6.58
N ILE A 112 -1.60 -0.37 -5.67
CA ILE A 112 -2.35 -0.72 -4.46
C ILE A 112 -2.65 0.52 -3.61
N PHE A 113 -1.66 1.41 -3.41
CA PHE A 113 -1.89 2.68 -2.69
C PHE A 113 -2.91 3.60 -3.39
N LEU A 114 -2.88 3.67 -4.72
CA LEU A 114 -3.87 4.46 -5.48
C LEU A 114 -5.28 3.88 -5.34
N LEU A 115 -5.42 2.55 -5.45
CA LEU A 115 -6.70 1.88 -5.25
C LEU A 115 -7.21 2.06 -3.82
N ALA A 116 -6.34 1.94 -2.81
CA ALA A 116 -6.70 2.20 -1.42
C ALA A 116 -7.17 3.65 -1.21
N THR A 117 -6.49 4.62 -1.83
CA THR A 117 -6.87 6.04 -1.83
C THR A 117 -8.26 6.23 -2.43
N VAL A 118 -8.48 5.75 -3.66
CA VAL A 118 -9.75 5.89 -4.37
C VAL A 118 -10.90 5.23 -3.60
N THR A 119 -10.70 4.02 -3.10
CA THR A 119 -11.72 3.30 -2.30
C THR A 119 -12.09 4.10 -1.05
N THR A 120 -11.09 4.58 -0.30
CA THR A 120 -11.32 5.31 0.95
C THR A 120 -12.08 6.62 0.68
N VAL A 121 -11.59 7.42 -0.28
CA VAL A 121 -12.20 8.70 -0.64
C VAL A 121 -13.64 8.48 -1.13
N ARG A 122 -13.88 7.46 -1.96
CA ARG A 122 -15.22 7.13 -2.45
C ARG A 122 -16.18 6.75 -1.33
N ILE A 123 -15.74 5.96 -0.34
CA ILE A 123 -16.60 5.60 0.80
C ILE A 123 -16.96 6.84 1.61
N VAL A 124 -15.99 7.73 1.87
CA VAL A 124 -16.27 8.97 2.62
C VAL A 124 -17.28 9.85 1.87
N PHE A 125 -17.11 10.05 0.56
CA PHE A 125 -18.05 10.83 -0.26
C PHE A 125 -19.43 10.18 -0.46
N LEU A 126 -19.55 8.86 -0.28
CA LEU A 126 -20.85 8.19 -0.35
C LEU A 126 -21.75 8.54 0.85
N ILE A 127 -21.11 8.91 1.97
CA ILE A 127 -21.75 9.00 3.28
C ILE A 127 -21.92 10.45 3.74
N ILE A 128 -20.97 11.33 3.39
CA ILE A 128 -21.03 12.78 3.61
C ILE A 128 -21.81 13.42 2.47
#